data_AF-A0A2I0T2H2-F1
#
_entry.id   AF-A0A2I0T2H2-F1
#
_cell.length_a   1.000
_cell.length_b   1.000
_cell.length_c   1.000
_cell.angle_alpha   90.00
_cell.angle_beta   90.00
_cell.angle_gamma   90.00
#
_symmetry.space_group_name_H-M   'P 1'
#
loop_
_entity.id
_entity.type
_entity.pdbx_description
1 polymer ?
#
loop_
_entity_poly.entity_id
_entity_poly.type
_entity_poly.pdbx_seq_one_letter_code
_entity_poly.pdbx_strand_id
1 'polypeptide(L)' 'MIVQLFEAAQLTSAFEHLIQLELVKPLERPSVRVQKEYLLMKLLLDNNQIMDALQAYPNCPTDVKQWAASSLSWL' A
#
# COMPACT_ATOMS: atom_id res chain seq x y z
N MET A 1 -17.91 -11.86 -1.53
CA MET A 1 -17.22 -10.55 -1.42
C MET A 1 -17.35 -10.06 0.02
N ILE A 2 -16.44 -10.46 0.89
CA ILE A 2 -16.23 -9.79 2.17
C ILE A 2 -14.79 -9.29 2.10
N VAL A 3 -14.62 -8.06 1.61
CA VAL A 3 -13.46 -7.29 2.05
C VAL A 3 -13.67 -7.15 3.54
N GLN A 4 -12.82 -7.79 4.35
CA GLN A 4 -12.92 -7.61 5.80
C GLN A 4 -12.89 -6.11 6.08
N LEU A 5 -13.89 -5.64 6.81
CA LEU A 5 -13.95 -4.25 7.25
C LEU A 5 -12.88 -4.09 8.33
N PHE A 6 -11.66 -3.79 7.91
CA PHE A 6 -10.61 -3.37 8.82
C PHE A 6 -11.01 -2.02 9.41
N GLU A 7 -10.79 -1.87 10.71
CA GLU A 7 -11.00 -0.58 11.37
C GLU A 7 -10.02 0.46 10.82
N ALA A 8 -10.46 1.72 10.74
CA ALA A 8 -9.63 2.82 10.24
C ALA A 8 -8.27 2.89 10.96
N ALA A 9 -8.23 2.63 12.26
CA ALA A 9 -6.99 2.61 13.04
C ALA A 9 -6.00 1.52 12.58
N GLN A 10 -6.49 0.35 12.19
CA GLN A 10 -5.65 -0.76 11.70
C GLN A 10 -5.04 -0.42 10.34
N LEU A 11 -5.84 0.18 9.46
CA LEU A 11 -5.38 0.66 8.16
C LEU A 11 -4.33 1.77 8.29
N THR A 12 -4.57 2.75 9.17
CA THR A 12 -3.62 3.83 9.44
C THR A 12 -2.30 3.29 9.99
N SER A 13 -2.35 2.35 10.94
CA SER A 13 -1.15 1.72 11.52
C SER A 13 -0.34 0.95 10.46
N ALA A 14 -1.01 0.18 9.60
CA ALA A 14 -0.34 -0.52 8.49
C ALA A 14 0.32 0.46 7.51
N PHE A 15 -0.36 1.57 7.18
CA PHE A 15 0.19 2.60 6.31
C PHE A 15 1.40 3.31 6.93
N GLU A 16 1.36 3.63 8.22
CA GLU A 16 2.50 4.20 8.94
C GLU A 16 3.72 3.28 8.94
N HIS A 17 3.51 1.97 9.05
CA HIS A 17 4.58 1.00 8.95
C HIS A 17 5.22 0.98 7.56
N LEU A 18 4.44 1.11 6.48
CA LEU A 18 4.99 1.24 5.12
C LEU A 18 5.90 2.47 4.95
N ILE A 19 5.57 3.57 5.65
CA ILE A 19 6.40 4.79 5.66
C ILE A 19 7.71 4.54 6.43
N GLN A 20 7.63 3.87 7.58
CA GLN A 20 8.82 3.52 8.38
C GLN A 20 9.79 2.60 7.64
N LEU A 21 9.26 1.71 6.79
CA LEU A 21 10.04 0.82 5.92
C LEU A 21 10.55 1.50 4.64
N GLU A 22 10.30 2.81 4.47
CA GLU A 22 10.66 3.57 3.27
C GLU A 22 10.11 2.97 1.96
N LEU A 23 8.96 2.27 2.03
CA LEU A 23 8.26 1.77 0.84
C LEU A 23 7.36 2.85 0.23
N VAL A 24 6.97 3.83 1.04
CA VAL A 24 6.17 5.00 0.65
C VAL A 24 6.80 6.23 1.31
N LYS A 25 6.85 7.36 0.59
CA LYS A 25 7.31 8.64 1.16
C LYS A 25 6.39 9.81 0.84
N PRO A 26 6.33 10.85 1.69
CA PRO A 26 5.70 12.11 1.32
C PRO A 26 6.40 12.73 0.10
N LEU A 27 5.60 13.26 -0.83
CA LEU A 27 6.12 14.02 -1.98
C LEU A 27 6.63 15.40 -1.56
N GLU A 28 6.01 15.98 -0.53
CA GLU A 28 6.37 17.28 0.02
C GLU A 28 6.77 17.16 1.49
N ARG A 29 7.57 18.12 1.97
CA ARG A 29 7.81 18.23 3.41
C ARG A 29 6.50 18.57 4.09
N PRO A 30 6.11 17.88 5.17
CA PRO A 30 4.87 18.20 5.89
C PRO A 30 4.87 19.68 6.27
N SER A 31 3.99 20.46 5.66
CA SER A 31 3.76 21.82 6.12
C SER A 31 2.92 21.74 7.39
N VAL A 32 3.13 22.66 8.32
CA VAL A 32 2.43 22.71 9.63
C VAL A 32 0.90 22.82 9.48
N ARG A 33 0.39 23.06 8.25
CA ARG A 33 -1.02 23.30 7.97
C ARG A 33 -1.77 22.12 7.34
N VAL A 34 -1.08 21.03 6.96
CA VAL A 34 -1.72 19.89 6.29
C VAL A 34 -1.83 18.72 7.26
N GLN A 35 -3.04 18.17 7.42
CA GLN A 35 -3.23 16.97 8.24
C GLN A 35 -2.57 15.77 7.55
N LYS A 36 -2.06 14.83 8.35
CA LYS A 36 -1.24 13.71 7.88
C LYS A 36 -1.92 12.84 6.80
N GLU A 37 -3.24 12.68 6.91
CA GLU A 37 -4.10 11.91 6.01
C GLU A 37 -4.37 12.59 4.65
N TYR A 38 -4.09 13.89 4.53
CA TYR A 38 -4.18 14.63 3.27
C TYR A 38 -2.81 14.91 2.62
N LEU A 39 -1.73 14.34 3.15
CA LEU A 39 -0.41 14.46 2.54
C LEU A 39 -0.34 13.59 1.28
N LEU A 40 0.19 14.17 0.20
CA LEU A 40 0.43 13.42 -1.02
C LEU A 40 1.65 12.52 -0.85
N MET A 41 1.48 11.24 -1.19
CA MET A 41 2.48 10.19 -0.96
C MET A 41 2.91 9.58 -2.30
N LYS A 42 4.18 9.17 -2.39
CA LYS A 42 4.75 8.46 -3.52
C LYS A 42 5.13 7.05 -3.09
N LEU A 43 4.67 6.06 -3.85
CA LEU A 43 5.13 4.67 -3.77
C LEU A 43 6.56 4.57 -4.32
N LEU A 44 7.43 3.86 -3.62
CA LEU A 44 8.84 3.68 -3.95
C LEU A 44 9.16 2.26 -4.43
N LEU A 45 8.12 1.54 -4.84
CA LEU A 45 8.20 0.20 -5.40
C LEU A 45 7.80 0.22 -6.87
N ASP A 46 8.53 -0.54 -7.68
CA ASP A 46 8.16 -0.87 -9.05
C ASP A 46 7.14 -2.00 -9.08
N ASN A 47 6.31 -2.03 -10.12
CA ASN A 47 5.28 -3.07 -10.29
C ASN A 47 5.85 -4.49 -10.25
N ASN A 48 7.03 -4.70 -10.84
CA ASN A 48 7.70 -6.01 -10.82
C ASN A 48 8.03 -6.45 -9.39
N GLN A 49 8.51 -5.53 -8.55
CA GLN A 49 8.84 -5.85 -7.15
C GLN A 49 7.58 -6.26 -6.36
N ILE A 50 6.44 -5.62 -6.64
CA ILE A 50 5.15 -5.96 -6.04
C ILE A 50 4.70 -7.35 -6.49
N MET A 51 4.79 -7.64 -7.79
CA MET A 51 4.39 -8.92 -8.35
C MET A 51 5.28 -10.07 -7.85
N ASP A 52 6.59 -9.88 -7.80
CA ASP A 52 7.53 -10.86 -7.28
C ASP A 52 7.27 -11.16 -5.80
N ALA A 53 7.02 -10.11 -5.00
CA ALA A 53 6.67 -10.27 -3.58
C ALA A 53 5.37 -11.06 -3.38
N LEU A 54 4.34 -10.79 -4.19
CA LEU A 54 3.06 -11.53 -4.12
C LEU A 54 3.21 -13.02 -4.49
N GLN A 55 4.12 -13.34 -5.41
CA GLN A 55 4.41 -14.72 -5.77
C GLN A 55 5.17 -15.46 -4.66
N ALA A 56 6.12 -14.77 -4.01
CA ALA A 56 6.91 -15.32 -2.92
C ALA A 56 6.17 -15.37 -1.57
N TYR A 57 5.11 -14.59 -1.38
CA TYR A 57 4.41 -14.48 -0.09
C TYR A 57 3.68 -15.79 0.30
N PRO A 58 4.01 -16.41 1.44
CA PRO A 58 3.42 -17.67 1.85
C PRO A 58 1.93 -17.49 2.17
N ASN A 59 1.10 -18.45 1.73
CA ASN A 59 -0.35 -18.44 1.96
C ASN A 59 -1.06 -17.15 1.51
N CYS A 60 -0.52 -16.46 0.49
CA CYS A 60 -1.14 -15.26 -0.06
C CYS A 60 -2.55 -15.57 -0.59
N PRO A 61 -3.60 -14.86 -0.12
CA PRO A 61 -4.98 -15.11 -0.52
C PRO A 61 -5.19 -14.97 -2.04
N THR A 62 -5.91 -15.90 -2.64
CA THR A 62 -6.17 -15.91 -4.10
C THR A 62 -6.85 -14.62 -4.56
N ASP A 63 -7.82 -14.10 -3.80
CA ASP A 63 -8.54 -12.87 -4.12
C ASP A 63 -7.60 -11.65 -4.21
N VAL A 64 -6.57 -11.60 -3.36
CA VAL A 64 -5.55 -10.54 -3.36
C VAL A 64 -4.66 -10.65 -4.60
N LYS A 65 -4.24 -11.87 -4.98
CA LYS A 65 -3.46 -12.11 -6.21
C LYS A 65 -4.25 -11.71 -7.46
N GLN A 66 -5.52 -12.08 -7.52
CA GLN A 66 -6.39 -11.74 -8.64
C GLN A 66 -6.65 -10.24 -8.73
N TRP A 67 -6.89 -9.59 -7.59
CA TRP A 67 -7.05 -8.14 -7.54
C TRP A 67 -5.79 -7.41 -8.02
N ALA A 68 -4.61 -7.82 -7.55
CA ALA A 68 -3.34 -7.27 -8.01
C ALA A 68 -3.13 -7.46 -9.51
N ALA A 69 -3.36 -8.68 -10.03
CA ALA A 69 -3.25 -8.96 -11.46
C ALA A 69 -4.20 -8.09 -12.29
N SER A 70 -5.44 -7.89 -11.84
CA SER A 70 -6.39 -7.01 -12.55
C SER A 70 -5.97 -5.54 -12.52
N SER A 71 -5.48 -5.05 -11.38
CA SER A 71 -5.15 -3.63 -11.19
C SER A 71 -3.83 -3.24 -11.86
N LEU A 72 -2.87 -4.16 -11.90
CA LEU A 72 -1.55 -3.96 -12.48
C LEU A 72 -1.46 -4.36 -13.96
N SER A 73 -2.53 -4.92 -14.53
CA SER A 73 -2.55 -5.36 -15.95
C SER A 73 -2.61 -4.22 -16.98
N TRP A 74 -2.93 -2.99 -16.57
CA TRP A 74 -3.13 -1.84 -17.48
C TRP A 74 -2.00 -0.80 -17.41
N LEU A 75 -0.96 -1.07 -16.62
CA LEU A 75 0.27 -0.27 -16.52
C LEU A 75 1.40 -0.94 -17.29
#